data_AF-A0A3D2JWB8-F1
#
_entry.id   AF-A0A3D2JWB8-F1
#
_cell.length_a   1.000
_cell.length_b   1.000
_cell.length_c   1.000
_cell.angle_alpha   90.00
_cell.angle_beta   90.00
_cell.angle_gamma   90.00
#
_symmetry.space_group_name_H-M   'P 1'
#
loop_
_entity.id
_entity.type
_entity.pdbx_description
1 polymer ?
#
loop_
_entity_poly.entity_id
_entity_poly.type
_entity_poly.pdbx_seq_one_letter_code
_entity_poly.pdbx_strand_id
1 'polypeptide(L)'
;RDPRDEIAADLSQEVIWESEGIALQFEDSTERVTDVEDFVEFTFYPEGGSTGGTLILAQDERETRIVVDPFTGRISSEESDEAI
;
A
#
# COMPACT_ATOMS: atom_id res chain seq x y z
N ARG A 1 -12.51 -29.02 14.72
CA ARG A 1 -12.32 -27.68 14.13
C ARG A 1 -11.08 -27.75 13.27
N ASP A 2 -11.18 -27.39 11.99
CA ASP A 2 -10.02 -27.37 11.10
C ASP A 2 -9.23 -26.07 11.38
N PRO A 3 -7.91 -26.13 11.64
CA PRO A 3 -7.12 -24.93 11.91
C PRO A 3 -7.05 -23.96 10.73
N ARG A 4 -7.40 -24.38 9.49
CA ARG A 4 -7.45 -23.50 8.32
C ARG A 4 -8.67 -22.58 8.33
N ASP A 5 -9.79 -23.00 8.94
CA ASP A 5 -10.98 -22.16 9.12
C ASP A 5 -10.69 -21.00 10.09
N GLU A 6 -9.85 -21.20 11.11
CA GLU A 6 -9.46 -20.14 12.05
C GLU A 6 -8.47 -19.15 11.41
N ILE A 7 -7.57 -19.61 10.52
CA ILE A 7 -6.67 -18.71 9.77
C ILE A 7 -7.46 -17.88 8.75
N ALA A 8 -8.47 -18.47 8.08
CA ALA A 8 -9.31 -17.75 7.12
C ALA A 8 -10.23 -16.71 7.80
N ALA A 9 -10.70 -16.97 9.01
CA ALA A 9 -11.53 -16.04 9.77
C ALA A 9 -10.75 -14.83 10.33
N ASP A 10 -9.43 -14.95 10.51
CA ASP A 10 -8.55 -13.89 11.00
C ASP A 10 -8.16 -12.89 9.89
N LEU A 11 -8.18 -13.34 8.63
CA LEU A 11 -7.84 -12.53 7.44
C LEU A 11 -8.98 -11.61 6.95
N SER A 12 -10.17 -11.66 7.56
CA SER A 12 -11.31 -10.83 7.18
C SER A 12 -11.41 -9.51 7.97
N GLN A 13 -10.34 -9.08 8.62
CA GLN A 13 -10.34 -7.81 9.33
C GLN A 13 -10.20 -6.66 8.32
N GLU A 14 -11.34 -6.16 7.87
CA GLU A 14 -11.43 -4.89 7.18
C GLU A 14 -11.07 -3.77 8.18
N VAL A 15 -9.95 -3.11 7.96
CA VAL A 15 -9.51 -1.95 8.75
C VAL A 15 -9.94 -0.71 7.98
N ILE A 16 -10.84 0.07 8.57
CA ILE A 16 -11.28 1.34 8.00
C ILE A 16 -10.35 2.43 8.53
N TRP A 17 -9.70 3.13 7.61
CA TRP A 17 -8.94 4.35 7.90
C TRP A 17 -9.61 5.52 7.20
N GLU A 18 -9.90 6.57 7.98
CA GLU A 18 -10.50 7.80 7.49
C GLU A 18 -9.56 8.96 7.79
N SER A 19 -9.37 9.84 6.80
CA SER A 19 -8.59 11.06 6.97
C SER A 19 -9.19 12.19 6.15
N GLU A 20 -9.10 13.41 6.70
CA GLU A 20 -9.45 14.63 6.00
C GLU A 20 -8.17 15.30 5.49
N GLY A 21 -8.12 15.60 4.19
CA GLY A 21 -7.03 16.38 3.59
C GLY A 21 -5.76 15.61 3.23
N ILE A 22 -5.75 14.28 3.33
CA ILE A 22 -4.69 13.45 2.72
C ILE A 22 -5.05 13.17 1.26
N ALA A 23 -4.14 13.51 0.36
CA ALA A 23 -4.18 13.09 -1.02
C ALA A 23 -3.44 11.75 -1.17
N LEU A 24 -4.01 10.84 -1.96
CA LEU A 24 -3.43 9.54 -2.28
C LEU A 24 -3.03 9.52 -3.76
N GLN A 25 -1.80 9.11 -4.03
CA GLN A 25 -1.31 8.87 -5.39
C GLN A 25 -0.64 7.50 -5.48
N PHE A 26 -0.70 6.87 -6.64
CA PHE A 26 -0.08 5.59 -6.90
C PHE A 26 0.94 5.71 -8.03
N GLU A 27 2.16 5.26 -7.75
CA GLU A 27 3.23 5.09 -8.73
C GLU A 27 3.32 3.60 -9.13
N ASP A 28 3.08 3.30 -10.40
CA ASP A 28 3.16 1.92 -10.90
C ASP A 28 4.58 1.54 -11.36
N SER A 29 4.78 0.27 -11.71
CA SER A 29 6.07 -0.28 -12.17
C SER A 29 6.72 0.42 -13.38
N THR A 30 5.98 1.28 -14.08
CA THR A 30 6.43 2.10 -15.21
C THR A 30 6.72 3.55 -14.82
N GLU A 31 6.83 3.83 -13.52
CA GLU A 31 7.15 5.15 -12.95
C GLU A 31 6.08 6.21 -13.27
N ARG A 32 4.85 5.77 -13.57
CA ARG A 32 3.72 6.65 -13.79
C ARG A 32 2.98 6.88 -12.49
N VAL A 33 2.80 8.15 -12.14
CA VAL A 33 2.04 8.59 -10.96
C VAL A 33 0.62 8.96 -11.38
N THR A 34 -0.37 8.45 -10.66
CA THR A 34 -1.80 8.74 -10.86
C THR A 34 -2.48 9.01 -9.52
N ASP A 35 -3.40 9.97 -9.48
CA ASP A 35 -4.24 10.21 -8.30
C ASP A 35 -5.18 9.01 -8.05
N VAL A 36 -5.33 8.62 -6.78
CA VAL A 36 -6.22 7.52 -6.40
C VAL A 36 -7.64 8.06 -6.22
N GLU A 37 -8.53 7.74 -7.16
CA GLU A 37 -9.92 8.20 -7.13
C GLU A 37 -10.87 7.28 -6.34
N ASP A 38 -10.62 5.96 -6.35
CA ASP A 38 -11.54 4.97 -5.78
C ASP A 38 -10.79 3.92 -4.94
N PHE A 39 -9.92 3.10 -5.57
CA PHE A 39 -9.11 2.10 -4.87
C PHE A 39 -7.79 1.82 -5.59
N VAL A 40 -6.82 1.29 -4.84
CA VAL A 40 -5.60 0.67 -5.37
C VAL A 40 -5.61 -0.80 -4.96
N GLU A 41 -5.39 -1.69 -5.92
CA GLU A 41 -5.32 -3.13 -5.67
C GLU A 41 -3.87 -3.62 -5.71
N PHE A 42 -3.44 -4.30 -4.65
CA PHE A 42 -2.17 -5.01 -4.59
C PHE A 42 -2.44 -6.51 -4.57
N THR A 43 -1.89 -7.24 -5.53
CA THR A 43 -1.97 -8.71 -5.54
C THR A 43 -0.63 -9.29 -5.13
N PHE A 44 -0.65 -10.21 -4.16
CA PHE A 44 0.52 -10.97 -3.71
C PHE A 44 0.43 -12.41 -4.22
N TYR A 45 1.51 -12.88 -4.83
CA TYR A 45 1.56 -14.19 -5.46
C TYR A 45 2.26 -15.22 -4.56
N PRO A 46 1.87 -16.51 -4.62
CA PRO A 46 2.44 -17.57 -3.77
C PRO A 46 3.96 -17.75 -3.87
N GLU A 47 4.54 -17.40 -5.03
CA GLU A 47 5.98 -17.38 -5.30
C GLU A 47 6.74 -16.29 -4.52
N GLY A 48 6.02 -15.42 -3.82
CA GLY A 48 6.57 -14.33 -3.01
C GLY A 48 6.60 -12.98 -3.71
N GLY A 49 6.20 -12.89 -4.99
CA GLY A 49 6.11 -11.62 -5.70
C GLY A 49 4.83 -10.84 -5.43
N SER A 50 4.74 -9.63 -5.97
CA SER A 50 3.51 -8.83 -5.98
C SER A 50 3.36 -8.01 -7.27
N THR A 51 2.23 -7.31 -7.42
CA THR A 51 2.06 -6.28 -8.46
C THR A 51 3.02 -5.09 -8.29
N GLY A 52 3.53 -4.90 -7.07
CA GLY A 52 4.44 -3.82 -6.71
C GLY A 52 3.82 -2.42 -6.82
N GLY A 53 4.67 -1.42 -6.66
CA GLY A 53 4.33 0.00 -6.78
C GLY A 53 4.47 0.75 -5.47
N THR A 54 4.20 2.06 -5.53
CA THR A 54 4.35 2.96 -4.39
C THR A 54 3.04 3.71 -4.16
N LEU A 55 2.47 3.57 -2.96
CA LEU A 55 1.38 4.42 -2.50
C LEU A 55 1.97 5.65 -1.81
N ILE A 56 1.68 6.83 -2.34
CA ILE A 56 2.16 8.12 -1.85
C ILE A 56 1.00 8.78 -1.10
N LEU A 57 1.27 9.17 0.14
CA LEU A 57 0.35 9.89 1.01
C LEU A 57 0.91 11.29 1.21
N ALA A 58 0.16 12.31 0.79
CA ALA A 58 0.56 13.70 0.91
C ALA A 58 -0.43 14.49 1.77
N GLN A 59 0.09 15.27 2.71
CA GLN A 59 -0.67 16.23 3.52
C GLN A 59 0.15 17.50 3.71
N ASP A 60 -0.34 18.62 3.19
CA ASP A 60 0.39 19.89 3.17
C ASP A 60 1.81 19.73 2.58
N GLU A 61 2.85 19.96 3.40
CA GLU A 61 4.27 19.84 3.01
C GLU A 61 4.88 18.48 3.39
N ARG A 62 4.07 17.53 3.87
CA ARG A 62 4.51 16.21 4.30
C ARG A 62 4.17 15.15 3.28
N GLU A 63 5.13 14.27 3.03
CA GLU A 63 4.97 13.12 2.16
C GLU A 63 5.46 11.84 2.85
N THR A 64 4.67 10.78 2.75
CA THR A 64 5.06 9.43 3.15
C THR A 64 4.80 8.47 2.00
N ARG A 65 5.69 7.51 1.82
CA ARG A 65 5.60 6.50 0.78
C ARG A 65 5.48 5.11 1.39
N ILE A 66 4.54 4.33 0.91
CA ILE A 66 4.44 2.90 1.18
C ILE A 66 4.88 2.18 -0.10
N VAL A 67 6.04 1.54 -0.04
CA VAL A 67 6.64 0.83 -1.17
C VAL A 67 6.33 -0.65 -1.04
N VAL A 68 5.84 -1.23 -2.14
CA VAL A 68 5.63 -2.67 -2.28
C VAL A 68 6.61 -3.21 -3.30
N ASP A 69 7.55 -4.05 -2.85
CA ASP A 69 8.54 -4.66 -3.73
C ASP A 69 7.89 -5.74 -4.61
N PRO A 70 7.98 -5.65 -5.96
CA PRO A 70 7.31 -6.57 -6.87
C PRO A 70 7.91 -7.99 -6.85
N PHE A 71 9.16 -8.16 -6.43
CA PHE A 71 9.85 -9.45 -6.48
C PHE A 71 9.72 -10.27 -5.20
N THR A 72 9.65 -9.59 -4.06
CA THR A 72 9.69 -10.17 -2.72
C THR A 72 8.41 -9.94 -1.93
N GLY A 73 7.50 -9.10 -2.43
CA GLY A 73 6.24 -8.77 -1.78
C GLY A 73 6.44 -8.02 -0.46
N ARG A 74 7.65 -7.51 -0.21
CA ARG A 74 7.94 -6.76 1.02
C ARG A 74 7.28 -5.39 0.97
N ILE A 75 6.69 -5.01 2.09
CA ILE A 75 6.09 -3.70 2.30
C ILE A 75 6.99 -2.91 3.23
N SER A 76 7.33 -1.69 2.85
CA SER A 76 8.13 -0.76 3.67
C SER A 76 7.55 0.64 3.60
N SER A 77 7.72 1.41 4.67
CA SER A 77 7.40 2.84 4.71
C SER A 77 8.68 3.66 4.61
N GLU A 78 8.65 4.68 3.76
CA GLU A 78 9.69 5.68 3.62
C GLU A 78 9.11 7.06 3.94
N GLU A 79 9.65 7.73 4.94
CA GLU A 79 9.29 9.10 5.27
C GLU A 79 10.19 10.04 4.47
N SER A 80 9.59 10.91 3.65
CA SER A 80 10.35 11.98 2.99
C SER A 80 10.30 13.19 3.91
N ASP A 81 11.26 13.29 4.81
CA ASP A 81 11.50 14.51 5.59
C ASP A 81 12.23 15.48 4.65
N GLU A 82 11.50 16.33 3.93
CA GLU A 82 12.11 17.47 3.26
C GLU A 82 12.52 18.46 4.36
N ALA A 83 13.76 18.29 4.85
CA ALA A 83 14.38 19.20 5.79
C ALA A 83 14.50 20.58 5.12
N ILE A 84 13.64 21.51 5.55
CA ILE A 84 13.72 22.95 5.22
C ILE A 84 15.03 23.54 5.75
#